data_AF-A0A329RD21-F1
#
_entry.id   AF-A0A329RD21-F1
#
_cell.length_a   1.000
_cell.length_b   1.000
_cell.length_c   1.000
_cell.angle_alpha   90.00
_cell.angle_beta   90.00
_cell.angle_gamma   90.00
#
_symmetry.space_group_name_H-M   'P 1'
#
loop_
_entity.id
_entity.type
_entity.pdbx_description
1 polymer ?
#
loop_
_entity_poly.entity_id
_entity_poly.type
_entity_poly.pdbx_seq_one_letter_code
_entity_poly.pdbx_strand_id
1 'polypeptide(L)'
;MQEVDKRDRAVAYASKMLVDSQRNSVNKTSGTTVIECWGIVWATRTFRCYLYHAEFDLFMDHQALTWIFGENTRTSNAKLARWAMELS
;
A
#
# COMPACT_ATOMS: atom_id res chain seq x y z
N MET A 1 -0.60 -11.08 9.25
CA MET A 1 -0.06 -11.91 10.34
C MET A 1 -0.45 -13.35 10.06
N GLN A 2 0.23 -14.32 10.66
CA GLN A 2 -0.15 -15.74 10.52
C GLN A 2 -0.59 -16.28 11.88
N GLU A 3 -1.75 -16.95 11.92
CA GLU A 3 -2.19 -17.65 13.12
C GLU A 3 -1.33 -18.91 13.31
N VAL A 4 -0.64 -18.99 14.44
CA VAL A 4 0.14 -20.14 14.88
C VAL A 4 -0.17 -20.40 16.35
N ASP A 5 -0.68 -21.58 16.68
CA ASP A 5 -1.09 -21.95 18.04
C ASP A 5 -2.10 -20.97 18.67
N LYS A 6 -3.10 -20.53 17.89
CA LYS A 6 -4.12 -19.54 18.29
C LYS A 6 -3.55 -18.16 18.67
N ARG A 7 -2.39 -17.81 18.12
CA ARG A 7 -1.76 -16.49 18.30
C ARG A 7 -1.32 -15.94 16.96
N ASP A 8 -1.57 -14.65 16.75
CA ASP A 8 -1.04 -13.94 15.61
C ASP A 8 0.47 -13.74 15.76
N ARG A 9 1.22 -14.20 14.75
CA ARG A 9 2.66 -13.99 14.66
C ARG A 9 3.01 -13.20 13.41
N ALA A 10 4.00 -12.32 13.53
CA ALA A 10 4.57 -11.64 12.38
C ALA A 10 5.36 -12.65 11.53
N VAL A 11 5.14 -12.60 10.22
CA VAL A 11 5.87 -13.45 9.26
C VAL A 11 7.18 -12.78 8.85
N ALA A 12 7.14 -11.47 8.60
CA ALA A 12 8.29 -10.67 8.22
C ALA A 12 8.05 -9.20 8.54
N TYR A 13 9.14 -8.44 8.65
CA TYR A 13 9.14 -6.98 8.80
C TYR A 13 9.93 -6.37 7.65
N ALA A 14 9.45 -5.25 7.10
CA ALA A 14 10.17 -4.50 6.09
C ALA A 14 9.94 -3.00 6.27
N SER A 15 10.95 -2.21 5.93
CA SER A 15 10.87 -0.75 5.92
C SER A 15 11.66 -0.19 4.74
N LYS A 16 11.26 0.98 4.26
CA LYS A 16 11.94 1.65 3.15
C LYS A 16 11.96 3.15 3.37
N MET A 17 13.16 3.73 3.27
CA MET A 17 13.32 5.17 3.23
C MET A 17 12.96 5.71 1.84
N LEU A 18 12.33 6.88 1.82
CA LEU A 18 12.12 7.64 0.59
C LEU A 18 13.48 8.15 0.09
N VAL A 19 13.77 7.94 -1.20
CA VAL A 19 14.92 8.58 -1.85
C VAL A 19 14.60 10.04 -2.19
N ASP A 20 15.63 10.87 -2.37
CA ASP A 20 15.45 12.33 -2.54
C ASP A 20 14.50 12.70 -3.68
N SER A 21 14.50 11.96 -4.79
CA SER A 21 13.58 12.18 -5.90
C SER A 21 12.12 11.93 -5.51
N GLN A 22 11.86 10.92 -4.68
CA GLN A 22 10.52 10.61 -4.16
C GLN A 22 10.11 11.65 -3.12
N ARG A 23 11.02 12.00 -2.21
CA ARG A 23 10.78 13.02 -1.17
C ARG A 23 10.43 14.38 -1.79
N ASN A 24 11.14 14.76 -2.85
CA ASN A 24 10.86 15.98 -3.60
C ASN A 24 9.51 15.92 -4.34
N SER A 25 9.16 14.80 -4.97
CA SER A 25 7.86 14.61 -5.62
C SER A 25 6.71 14.69 -4.62
N VAL A 26 6.90 14.14 -3.44
CA VAL A 26 5.94 14.12 -2.34
C VAL A 26 5.71 15.52 -1.81
N ASN A 27 6.79 16.24 -1.48
CA ASN A 27 6.74 17.58 -0.90
C ASN A 27 6.22 18.63 -1.88
N LYS A 28 6.43 18.44 -3.20
CA LYS A 28 6.01 19.43 -4.21
C LYS A 28 4.63 19.18 -4.80
N THR A 29 4.16 17.94 -4.89
CA THR A 29 3.10 17.64 -5.89
C THR A 29 2.11 16.56 -5.49
N SER A 30 2.41 15.70 -4.52
CA SER A 30 1.66 14.43 -4.38
C SER A 30 1.01 14.21 -3.01
N GLY A 31 1.42 14.91 -1.95
CA GLY A 31 0.79 14.81 -0.63
C GLY A 31 0.94 13.43 0.04
N THR A 32 0.53 13.34 1.31
CA THR A 32 0.70 12.14 2.16
C THR A 32 0.04 10.88 1.57
N THR A 33 -1.17 11.01 1.02
CA THR A 33 -1.93 9.89 0.44
C THR A 33 -1.16 9.16 -0.67
N VAL A 34 -0.38 9.87 -1.49
CA VAL A 34 0.39 9.24 -2.57
C VAL A 34 1.61 8.49 -2.01
N ILE A 35 2.22 8.99 -0.92
CA ILE A 35 3.33 8.28 -0.24
C ILE A 35 2.84 6.94 0.28
N GLU A 36 1.73 6.96 0.99
CA GLU A 36 1.19 5.77 1.64
C GLU A 36 0.72 4.77 0.60
N CYS A 37 0.00 5.21 -0.45
CA CYS A 37 -0.37 4.32 -1.55
C CYS A 37 0.86 3.70 -2.23
N TRP A 38 1.91 4.50 -2.43
CA TRP A 38 3.19 3.97 -2.92
C TRP A 38 3.81 2.96 -1.96
N GLY A 39 3.74 3.23 -0.65
CA GLY A 39 4.19 2.33 0.41
C GLY A 39 3.48 0.98 0.37
N ILE A 40 2.15 0.98 0.18
CA ILE A 40 1.36 -0.26 0.02
C ILE A 40 1.84 -1.05 -1.19
N VAL A 41 1.91 -0.40 -2.36
CA VAL A 41 2.34 -1.06 -3.60
C VAL A 41 3.76 -1.62 -3.46
N TRP A 42 4.65 -0.89 -2.80
CA TRP A 42 5.99 -1.38 -2.52
C TRP A 42 5.96 -2.59 -1.56
N ALA A 43 5.15 -2.54 -0.50
CA ALA A 43 5.03 -3.61 0.49
C ALA A 43 4.43 -4.88 -0.13
N THR A 44 3.36 -4.78 -0.93
CA THR A 44 2.73 -5.94 -1.58
C THR A 44 3.66 -6.61 -2.58
N ARG A 45 4.48 -5.82 -3.30
CA ARG A 45 5.54 -6.35 -4.16
C ARG A 45 6.64 -7.03 -3.38
N THR A 46 7.05 -6.45 -2.24
CA THR A 46 8.13 -6.98 -1.39
C THR A 46 7.72 -8.31 -0.76
N PHE A 47 6.49 -8.40 -0.27
CA PHE A 47 5.94 -9.60 0.37
C PHE A 47 5.18 -10.50 -0.60
N ARG A 48 5.37 -10.34 -1.92
CA ARG A 48 4.67 -11.12 -2.93
C ARG A 48 4.81 -12.64 -2.71
N CYS A 49 5.97 -13.11 -2.26
CA CYS A 49 6.16 -14.53 -1.93
C CYS A 49 5.25 -15.07 -0.81
N TYR A 50 4.72 -14.20 0.05
CA TYR A 50 3.77 -14.56 1.12
C TYR A 50 2.32 -14.24 0.76
N LEU A 51 2.08 -13.20 -0.05
CA LEU A 51 0.74 -12.69 -0.34
C LEU A 51 0.14 -13.24 -1.65
N TYR A 52 0.95 -13.84 -2.53
CA TYR A 52 0.46 -14.27 -3.83
C TYR A 52 -0.62 -15.35 -3.70
N HIS A 53 -1.77 -15.11 -4.34
CA HIS A 53 -2.99 -15.93 -4.27
C HIS A 53 -3.61 -16.09 -2.86
N ALA A 54 -3.22 -15.25 -1.90
CA ALA A 54 -3.83 -15.23 -0.57
C ALA A 54 -4.70 -13.97 -0.41
N GLU A 55 -5.87 -14.14 0.20
CA GLU A 55 -6.63 -13.02 0.74
C GLU A 55 -5.91 -12.53 2.01
N PHE A 56 -5.81 -11.20 2.16
CA PHE A 56 -5.17 -10.60 3.32
C PHE A 56 -5.81 -9.27 3.68
N ASP A 57 -5.84 -8.99 4.98
CA ASP A 57 -6.26 -7.69 5.50
C ASP A 57 -5.08 -6.71 5.51
N LEU A 58 -5.30 -5.54 4.91
CA LEU A 58 -4.35 -4.44 4.93
C LEU A 58 -4.78 -3.41 6.00
N PHE A 59 -4.02 -3.34 7.10
CA PHE A 59 -4.25 -2.35 8.16
C PHE A 59 -3.42 -1.09 7.90
N MET A 60 -4.09 0.06 7.87
CA MET A 60 -3.46 1.37 7.76
C MET A 60 -4.19 2.40 8.62
N ASP A 61 -3.46 3.40 9.10
CA ASP A 61 -3.99 4.54 9.86
C ASP A 61 -4.62 5.63 8.97
N HIS A 62 -4.34 5.62 7.66
CA HIS A 62 -4.82 6.67 6.77
C HIS A 62 -6.15 6.36 6.10
N GLN A 63 -7.22 6.98 6.61
CA GLN A 63 -8.58 6.82 6.11
C GLN A 63 -8.76 7.24 4.65
N ALA A 64 -7.99 8.22 4.12
CA ALA A 64 -8.22 8.72 2.76
C ALA A 64 -7.91 7.67 1.67
N LEU A 65 -7.20 6.59 2.01
CA LEU A 65 -6.93 5.48 1.09
C LEU A 65 -8.12 4.55 0.91
N THR A 66 -9.09 4.54 1.85
CA THR A 66 -10.33 3.76 1.67
C THR A 66 -11.10 4.20 0.41
N TRP A 67 -11.03 5.49 0.05
CA TRP A 67 -11.63 5.99 -1.18
C TRP A 67 -10.94 5.47 -2.44
N ILE A 68 -9.65 5.13 -2.40
CA ILE A 68 -8.92 4.62 -3.58
C ILE A 68 -9.36 3.19 -3.94
N PHE A 69 -9.80 2.40 -2.95
CA PHE A 69 -10.27 1.02 -3.12
C PHE A 69 -11.80 0.89 -3.23
N GLY A 70 -12.53 2.01 -3.32
CA GLY A 70 -13.98 1.99 -3.44
C GLY A 70 -14.48 1.63 -4.85
N GLU A 71 -15.68 1.06 -4.96
CA GLU A 71 -16.28 0.69 -6.26
C GLU A 71 -16.52 1.90 -7.20
N ASN A 72 -16.57 3.12 -6.66
CA ASN A 72 -16.85 4.36 -7.41
C ASN A 72 -15.62 5.27 -7.58
N THR A 73 -14.41 4.75 -7.40
CA THR A 73 -13.18 5.57 -7.46
C THR A 73 -12.91 6.06 -8.89
N ARG A 74 -13.24 7.32 -9.16
CA ARG A 74 -12.84 8.04 -10.37
C ARG A 74 -11.73 9.03 -10.02
N THR A 75 -10.48 8.58 -10.14
CA THR A 75 -9.32 9.47 -10.01
C THR A 75 -8.81 9.89 -11.39
N SER A 76 -8.59 11.19 -11.59
CA SER A 76 -7.90 11.71 -12.78
C SER A 76 -6.38 11.45 -12.72
N ASN A 77 -5.88 10.97 -11.58
CA ASN A 77 -4.48 10.64 -11.40
C ASN A 77 -4.19 9.20 -11.85
N ALA A 78 -3.60 9.07 -13.05
CA ALA A 78 -3.28 7.78 -13.65
C ALA A 78 -2.38 6.88 -12.77
N LYS A 79 -1.53 7.45 -11.90
CA LYS A 79 -0.73 6.64 -10.95
C LYS A 79 -1.62 5.94 -9.93
N LEU A 80 -2.55 6.67 -9.33
CA LEU A 80 -3.45 6.13 -8.33
C LEU A 80 -4.39 5.09 -8.93
N ALA A 81 -4.92 5.34 -10.14
CA ALA A 81 -5.74 4.37 -10.85
C ALA A 81 -4.99 3.05 -11.11
N ARG A 82 -3.73 3.12 -11.55
CA ARG A 82 -2.90 1.93 -11.76
C ARG A 82 -2.66 1.15 -10.47
N TRP A 83 -2.41 1.84 -9.36
CA TRP A 83 -2.18 1.19 -8.08
C TRP A 83 -3.46 0.57 -7.51
N ALA A 84 -4.62 1.19 -7.70
CA ALA A 84 -5.89 0.58 -7.36
C ALA A 84 -6.10 -0.74 -8.12
N MET A 85 -5.84 -0.77 -9.43
CA MET A 85 -5.94 -2.00 -10.24
C MET A 85 -4.90 -3.08 -9.87
N GLU A 86 -3.75 -2.69 -9.33
CA GLU A 86 -2.72 -3.66 -8.89
C GLU A 86 -3.08 -4.32 -7.55
N LEU A 87 -3.93 -3.66 -6.77
CA LEU A 87 -4.30 -4.04 -5.42
C LEU A 87 -5.75 -4.56 -5.32
N SER A 88 -6.53 -4.48 -6.41
CA SER A 88 -7.83 -5.15 -6.57
C SER A 88 -7.66 -6.61 -6.95
#